data_AF-A0A8T7HUJ9-F1
#
_entry.id   AF-A0A8T7HUJ9-F1
#
_cell.length_a   1.000
_cell.length_b   1.000
_cell.length_c   1.000
_cell.angle_alpha   90.00
_cell.angle_beta   90.00
_cell.angle_gamma   90.00
#
_symmetry.space_group_name_H-M   'P 1'
#
loop_
_entity.id
_entity.type
_entity.pdbx_description
1 polymer ?
#
loop_
_entity_poly.entity_id
_entity_poly.type
_entity_poly.pdbx_seq_one_letter_code
_entity_poly.pdbx_strand_id
1 'polypeptide(L)'
;MSENFYQAPQSEEGIAQQFAIAGDFIQLQPPAHLPSACVKCGNQEALEGENTTLVYINPWHFLWILISPLILIIMYFIFRKTIKVDFYRCGECADKNRFWRNMALGGLLATIAAIVGLVALEDAFAPYFALAAGVLVIFSLVAQTRRFHGL
;
A
#
# COMPACT_ATOMS: atom_id res chain seq x y z
N MET A 1 -45.67 10.58 -22.65
CA MET A 1 -44.34 10.48 -21.99
C MET A 1 -44.60 9.89 -20.61
N SER A 2 -44.24 8.61 -20.41
CA SER A 2 -44.50 7.88 -19.18
C SER A 2 -43.37 8.13 -18.18
N GLU A 3 -43.66 8.80 -17.07
CA GLU A 3 -42.74 8.93 -15.93
C GLU A 3 -42.46 7.54 -15.36
N ASN A 4 -41.18 7.18 -15.28
CA ASN A 4 -40.74 5.86 -14.88
C ASN A 4 -40.64 5.83 -13.35
N PHE A 5 -41.66 5.28 -12.69
CA PHE A 5 -41.77 5.18 -11.21
C PHE A 5 -40.63 4.38 -10.54
N TYR A 6 -39.78 3.72 -11.32
CA TYR A 6 -38.63 2.93 -10.83
C TYR A 6 -37.28 3.63 -11.03
N GLN A 7 -37.25 4.95 -11.22
CA GLN A 7 -35.99 5.66 -11.10
C GLN A 7 -35.50 5.56 -9.65
N ALA A 8 -34.36 4.88 -9.46
CA ALA A 8 -33.62 4.95 -8.21
C ALA A 8 -33.39 6.43 -7.88
N PRO A 9 -33.54 6.85 -6.61
CA PRO A 9 -33.30 8.24 -6.24
C PRO A 9 -31.93 8.64 -6.78
N GLN A 10 -31.91 9.66 -7.64
CA GLN A 10 -30.66 10.30 -8.00
C GLN A 10 -30.10 10.80 -6.67
N SER A 11 -28.99 10.21 -6.24
CA SER A 11 -28.27 10.67 -5.07
C SER A 11 -27.60 11.97 -5.46
N GLU A 12 -28.41 13.03 -5.54
CA GLU A 12 -27.96 14.41 -5.65
C GLU A 12 -27.08 14.67 -4.43
N GLU A 13 -25.76 14.64 -4.66
CA GLU A 13 -24.87 15.76 -4.36
C GLU A 13 -25.13 16.41 -2.98
N GLY A 14 -25.13 15.58 -1.96
CA GLY A 14 -25.43 16.00 -0.59
C GLY A 14 -24.95 14.97 0.43
N ILE A 15 -23.86 14.26 0.15
CA ILE A 15 -23.16 13.49 1.18
C ILE A 15 -22.47 14.55 2.06
N ALA A 16 -23.20 15.11 3.02
CA ALA A 16 -22.61 15.62 4.24
C ALA A 16 -21.84 14.45 4.83
N GLN A 17 -20.57 14.36 4.46
CA GLN A 17 -19.68 13.28 4.83
C GLN A 17 -19.68 13.22 6.36
N GLN A 18 -20.29 12.17 6.92
CA GLN A 18 -20.17 11.86 8.34
C GLN A 18 -18.76 11.32 8.57
N PHE A 19 -17.74 12.15 8.37
CA PHE A 19 -16.43 11.89 8.91
C PHE A 19 -16.44 12.35 10.36
N ALA A 20 -16.09 11.46 11.28
CA ALA A 20 -15.85 11.83 12.66
C ALA A 20 -14.33 11.97 12.84
N ILE A 21 -13.89 13.17 13.22
CA ILE A 21 -12.49 13.38 13.61
C ILE A 21 -12.37 12.95 15.08
N ALA A 22 -11.64 11.87 15.31
CA ALA A 22 -11.34 11.32 16.62
C ALA A 22 -9.84 11.53 16.94
N GLY A 23 -9.50 12.74 17.35
CA GLY A 23 -8.10 13.15 17.55
C GLY A 23 -7.32 13.14 16.23
N ASP A 24 -6.26 12.34 16.17
CA ASP A 24 -5.42 12.18 14.97
C ASP A 24 -6.02 11.22 13.92
N PHE A 25 -7.22 10.69 14.17
CA PHE A 25 -7.87 9.72 13.29
C PHE A 25 -9.12 10.29 12.63
N ILE A 26 -9.31 9.97 11.35
CA ILE A 26 -10.53 10.27 10.61
C ILE A 26 -11.31 8.96 10.45
N GLN A 27 -12.49 8.88 11.08
CA GLN A 27 -13.41 7.77 10.92
C GLN A 27 -14.33 8.04 9.75
N LEU A 28 -14.36 7.14 8.78
CA LEU A 28 -15.18 7.24 7.57
C LEU A 28 -16.01 5.96 7.42
N GLN A 29 -17.25 6.10 6.96
CA GLN A 29 -18.05 4.95 6.52
C GLN A 29 -17.79 4.69 5.02
N PRO A 30 -17.64 3.43 4.58
CA PRO A 30 -17.50 3.12 3.16
C PRO A 30 -18.80 3.38 2.38
N PRO A 31 -18.76 3.90 1.14
CA PRO A 31 -17.59 4.41 0.42
C PRO A 31 -17.14 5.78 0.94
N ALA A 32 -15.84 5.92 1.19
CA ALA A 32 -15.26 7.08 1.84
C ALA A 32 -14.45 7.92 0.84
N HIS A 33 -14.85 9.18 0.67
CA HIS A 33 -14.07 10.18 -0.05
C HIS A 33 -13.36 11.07 0.96
N LEU A 34 -12.03 11.12 0.93
CA LEU A 34 -11.28 12.05 1.77
C LEU A 34 -11.42 13.48 1.26
N PRO A 35 -11.29 14.49 2.15
CA PRO A 35 -11.29 15.90 1.74
C PRO A 35 -10.18 16.17 0.72
N SER A 36 -10.38 17.20 -0.11
CA SER A 36 -9.45 17.65 -1.14
C SER A 36 -8.21 18.33 -0.54
N ALA A 37 -7.38 17.55 0.15
CA ALA A 37 -6.10 17.95 0.71
C ALA A 37 -5.11 16.78 0.58
N CYS A 38 -3.83 17.08 0.47
CA CYS A 38 -2.81 16.05 0.43
C CYS A 38 -2.78 15.29 1.76
N VAL A 39 -2.98 13.97 1.73
CA VAL A 39 -3.03 13.12 2.94
C VAL A 39 -1.75 13.20 3.79
N LYS A 40 -0.61 13.53 3.17
CA LYS A 40 0.69 13.53 3.83
C LYS A 40 1.08 14.89 4.42
N CYS A 41 0.87 15.98 3.66
CA CYS A 41 1.35 17.31 4.05
C CYS A 41 0.22 18.33 4.26
N GLY A 42 -1.03 17.98 3.95
CA GLY A 42 -2.18 18.88 4.07
C GLY A 42 -2.27 19.96 2.99
N ASN A 43 -1.31 20.04 2.05
CA ASN A 43 -1.38 21.03 0.97
C ASN A 43 -2.61 20.81 0.09
N GLN A 44 -3.25 21.88 -0.37
CA GLN A 44 -4.45 21.84 -1.21
C GLN A 44 -4.16 22.14 -2.69
N GLU A 45 -2.93 22.54 -3.01
CA GLU A 45 -2.52 22.87 -4.38
C GLU A 45 -2.04 21.64 -5.16
N ALA A 46 -2.28 21.66 -6.48
CA ALA A 46 -1.79 20.66 -7.44
C ALA A 46 -2.05 19.20 -6.99
N LEU A 47 -3.29 18.93 -6.60
CA LEU A 47 -3.72 17.63 -6.10
C LEU A 47 -3.99 16.65 -7.25
N GLU A 48 -3.30 15.52 -7.23
CA GLU A 48 -3.61 14.36 -8.05
C GLU A 48 -4.46 13.38 -7.23
N GLY A 49 -5.60 12.97 -7.78
CA GLY A 49 -6.46 11.95 -7.19
C GLY A 49 -5.92 10.55 -7.44
N GLU A 50 -5.80 9.76 -6.39
CA GLU A 50 -5.38 8.36 -6.46
C GLU A 50 -6.49 7.47 -5.84
N ASN A 51 -7.08 6.58 -6.65
CA ASN A 51 -8.00 5.56 -6.15
C ASN A 51 -7.16 4.35 -5.71
N THR A 52 -7.14 4.08 -4.40
CA THR A 52 -6.42 2.92 -3.85
C THR A 52 -7.37 2.03 -3.07
N THR A 53 -7.20 0.72 -3.27
CA THR A 53 -7.87 -0.28 -2.42
C THR A 53 -6.98 -0.59 -1.22
N LEU A 54 -7.39 -0.14 -0.03
CA LEU A 54 -6.76 -0.50 1.22
C LEU A 54 -7.25 -1.89 1.66
N VAL A 55 -6.31 -2.73 2.07
CA VAL A 55 -6.58 -4.08 2.55
C VAL A 55 -6.16 -4.14 4.00
N TYR A 56 -7.11 -4.40 4.88
CA TYR A 56 -6.79 -4.66 6.28
C TYR A 56 -6.56 -6.15 6.50
N ILE A 57 -5.43 -6.47 7.12
CA ILE A 57 -5.08 -7.83 7.53
C ILE A 57 -4.87 -7.80 9.04
N ASN A 58 -5.57 -8.68 9.76
CA ASN A 58 -5.39 -8.77 11.20
C ASN A 58 -3.99 -9.33 11.51
N PRO A 59 -3.17 -8.66 12.33
CA PRO A 59 -1.78 -9.03 12.60
C PRO A 59 -1.61 -10.46 13.14
N TRP A 60 -2.64 -11.05 13.75
CA TRP A 60 -2.60 -12.43 14.22
C TRP A 60 -2.39 -13.47 13.10
N HIS A 61 -2.73 -13.12 11.87
CA HIS A 61 -2.48 -14.00 10.72
C HIS A 61 -1.00 -14.22 10.48
N PHE A 62 -0.13 -13.25 10.80
CA PHE A 62 1.32 -13.44 10.67
C PHE A 62 1.85 -14.49 11.64
N LEU A 63 1.21 -14.68 12.80
CA LEU A 63 1.62 -15.68 13.79
C LEU A 63 1.31 -17.10 13.30
N TRP A 64 0.27 -17.25 12.49
CA TRP A 64 -0.14 -18.53 11.90
C TRP A 64 0.76 -18.98 10.74
N ILE A 65 1.69 -18.13 10.26
CA ILE A 65 2.65 -18.47 9.18
C ILE A 65 3.63 -19.56 9.57
N LEU A 66 3.88 -19.73 10.88
CA LEU A 66 4.70 -20.82 11.39
C LEU A 66 4.00 -22.18 11.40
N ILE A 67 2.66 -22.22 11.42
CA ILE A 67 1.90 -23.46 11.62
C ILE A 67 1.66 -24.18 10.29
N SER A 68 1.15 -23.49 9.28
CA SER A 68 0.98 -24.06 7.94
C SER A 68 0.68 -22.98 6.89
N PRO A 69 1.48 -22.87 5.81
CA PRO A 69 1.25 -21.88 4.76
C PRO A 69 -0.04 -22.14 3.95
N LEU A 70 -0.50 -23.40 3.87
CA LEU A 70 -1.71 -23.74 3.11
C LEU A 70 -2.98 -23.20 3.78
N ILE A 71 -3.09 -23.38 5.10
CA ILE A 71 -4.24 -22.90 5.89
C ILE A 71 -4.33 -21.37 5.83
N LEU A 72 -3.18 -20.70 5.79
CA LEU A 72 -3.12 -19.25 5.67
C LEU A 72 -3.67 -18.71 4.36
N ILE A 73 -3.40 -19.37 3.24
CA ILE A 73 -3.94 -18.93 1.94
C ILE A 73 -5.47 -18.90 2.01
N ILE A 74 -6.07 -19.95 2.57
CA ILE A 74 -7.53 -20.06 2.73
C ILE A 74 -8.05 -18.97 3.68
N MET A 75 -7.45 -18.83 4.86
CA MET A 75 -7.84 -17.82 5.85
C MET A 75 -7.71 -16.39 5.30
N TYR A 76 -6.65 -16.13 4.53
CA TYR A 76 -6.41 -14.85 3.88
C TYR A 76 -7.57 -14.48 2.94
N PHE A 77 -8.03 -15.39 2.10
CA PHE A 77 -9.16 -15.11 1.22
C PHE A 77 -10.48 -14.89 1.98
N ILE A 78 -10.69 -15.56 3.11
CA ILE A 78 -11.92 -15.44 3.92
C ILE A 78 -11.94 -14.13 4.72
N PHE A 79 -10.82 -13.74 5.34
CA PHE A 79 -10.79 -12.61 6.27
C PHE A 79 -10.36 -11.29 5.65
N ARG A 80 -10.01 -11.27 4.36
CA ARG A 80 -9.59 -10.03 3.69
C ARG A 80 -10.74 -9.04 3.61
N LYS A 81 -10.66 -7.97 4.40
CA LYS A 81 -11.52 -6.80 4.25
C LYS A 81 -10.86 -5.80 3.29
N THR A 82 -11.56 -5.50 2.20
CA THR A 82 -11.13 -4.51 1.20
C THR A 82 -11.98 -3.26 1.31
N ILE A 83 -11.34 -2.09 1.41
CA ILE A 83 -11.99 -0.79 1.41
C ILE A 83 -11.40 0.02 0.26
N LYS A 84 -12.25 0.55 -0.61
CA LYS A 84 -11.84 1.49 -1.65
C LYS A 84 -11.83 2.89 -1.05
N VAL A 85 -10.71 3.58 -1.18
CA VAL A 85 -10.52 4.92 -0.63
C VAL A 85 -9.96 5.81 -1.74
N ASP A 86 -10.66 6.91 -1.97
CA ASP A 86 -10.18 7.98 -2.85
C ASP A 86 -9.49 9.03 -2.01
N PHE A 87 -8.21 9.29 -2.31
CA PHE A 87 -7.44 10.32 -1.65
C PHE A 87 -6.62 11.15 -2.63
N TYR A 88 -6.20 12.33 -2.18
CA TYR A 88 -5.45 13.26 -2.98
C TYR A 88 -4.00 13.39 -2.48
N ARG A 89 -3.05 13.59 -3.39
CA ARG A 89 -1.65 13.90 -3.06
C ARG A 89 -1.13 15.05 -3.93
N CYS A 90 -0.27 15.89 -3.36
CA CYS A 90 0.45 16.89 -4.16
C CYS A 90 1.57 16.24 -4.99
N GLY A 91 1.94 16.87 -6.11
CA GLY A 91 3.00 16.40 -7.01
C GLY A 91 4.33 16.12 -6.31
N GLU A 92 4.77 17.00 -5.40
CA GLU A 92 6.03 16.79 -4.64
C GLU A 92 6.02 15.50 -3.80
N CYS A 93 4.89 15.22 -3.14
CA CYS A 93 4.75 14.00 -2.34
C CYS A 93 4.63 12.76 -3.22
N ALA A 94 3.97 12.88 -4.37
CA ALA A 94 3.85 11.81 -5.36
C ALA A 94 5.22 11.46 -5.97
N ASP A 95 6.02 12.46 -6.35
CA ASP A 95 7.35 12.29 -6.91
C ASP A 95 8.32 11.68 -5.91
N LYS A 96 8.30 12.15 -4.66
CA LYS A 96 9.10 11.55 -3.59
C LYS A 96 8.73 10.07 -3.43
N ASN A 97 7.45 9.73 -3.39
CA ASN A 97 7.01 8.33 -3.28
C ASN A 97 7.43 7.50 -4.52
N ARG A 98 7.33 8.07 -5.73
CA ARG A 98 7.78 7.41 -6.97
C ARG A 98 9.28 7.12 -6.93
N PHE A 99 10.09 8.05 -6.44
CA PHE A 99 11.54 7.85 -6.26
C PHE A 99 11.84 6.68 -5.31
N TRP A 100 11.25 6.69 -4.11
CA TRP A 100 11.44 5.59 -3.14
C TRP A 100 10.92 4.26 -3.65
N ARG A 101 9.80 4.25 -4.41
CA ARG A 101 9.27 3.05 -5.05
C ARG A 101 10.24 2.48 -6.07
N ASN A 102 10.81 3.31 -6.94
CA ASN A 102 11.77 2.87 -7.93
C ASN A 102 13.06 2.35 -7.27
N MET A 103 13.52 3.00 -6.20
CA MET A 103 14.68 2.54 -5.45
C MET A 103 14.43 1.20 -4.75
N ALA A 104 13.25 1.00 -4.14
CA ALA A 104 12.87 -0.27 -3.53
C ALA A 104 12.75 -1.40 -4.58
N LEU A 105 12.17 -1.11 -5.75
CA LEU A 105 12.07 -2.08 -6.84
C LEU A 105 13.46 -2.46 -7.37
N GLY A 106 14.35 -1.48 -7.55
CA GLY A 106 15.73 -1.71 -7.95
C GLY A 106 16.49 -2.57 -6.94
N GLY A 107 16.32 -2.30 -5.64
CA GLY A 107 16.90 -3.11 -4.57
C GLY A 107 16.40 -4.57 -4.61
N LEU A 108 15.09 -4.77 -4.80
CA LEU A 108 14.51 -6.10 -4.91
C LEU A 108 15.05 -6.88 -6.13
N LEU A 109 15.12 -6.24 -7.29
CA LEU A 109 15.71 -6.85 -8.50
C LEU A 109 17.18 -7.20 -8.30
N ALA A 110 17.95 -6.32 -7.66
CA ALA A 110 19.35 -6.58 -7.34
C ALA A 110 19.52 -7.78 -6.39
N THR A 111 18.66 -7.90 -5.36
CA THR A 111 18.67 -9.08 -4.48
C THR A 111 18.32 -10.37 -5.20
N ILE A 112 17.32 -10.36 -6.09
CA ILE A 112 16.97 -11.54 -6.89
C ILE A 112 18.15 -11.93 -7.80
N ALA A 113 18.76 -10.97 -8.48
CA ALA A 113 19.93 -11.22 -9.32
C ALA A 113 21.12 -11.79 -8.52
N ALA A 114 21.35 -11.30 -7.30
CA ALA A 114 22.40 -11.82 -6.42
C ALA A 114 22.12 -13.26 -5.97
N ILE A 115 20.87 -13.61 -5.65
CA ILE A 115 20.46 -14.98 -5.29
C ILE A 115 20.63 -15.92 -6.49
N VAL A 116 20.20 -15.50 -7.69
CA VAL A 116 20.38 -16.28 -8.93
C VAL A 116 21.86 -16.48 -9.23
N GLY A 117 22.69 -15.43 -9.07
CA GLY A 117 24.14 -15.52 -9.23
C GLY A 117 24.81 -16.45 -8.22
N LEU A 118 24.33 -16.48 -6.98
CA LEU A 118 24.80 -17.41 -5.94
C LEU A 118 24.52 -18.87 -6.32
N VAL A 119 23.34 -19.16 -6.89
CA VAL A 119 22.96 -20.53 -7.29
C VAL A 119 23.69 -20.97 -8.57
N ALA A 120 24.05 -20.03 -9.45
CA ALA A 120 24.69 -20.33 -10.74
C ALA A 120 26.23 -20.42 -10.69
N LEU A 121 26.89 -19.95 -9.62
CA LEU A 121 28.35 -19.90 -9.50
C LEU A 121 28.82 -20.73 -8.30
N GLU A 122 29.19 -21.99 -8.53
CA GLU A 122 29.31 -22.98 -7.45
C GLU A 122 30.59 -22.87 -6.57
N ASP A 123 31.73 -22.34 -7.04
CA ASP A 123 33.00 -22.76 -6.39
C ASP A 123 33.90 -21.70 -5.72
N ALA A 124 33.71 -20.39 -5.91
CA ALA A 124 34.64 -19.41 -5.29
C ALA A 124 34.01 -18.09 -4.80
N PHE A 125 32.91 -17.65 -5.40
CA PHE A 125 32.34 -16.33 -5.11
C PHE A 125 31.08 -16.36 -4.25
N ALA A 126 30.57 -17.54 -3.91
CA ALA A 126 29.39 -17.74 -3.08
C ALA A 126 29.36 -16.88 -1.79
N PRO A 127 30.44 -16.78 -0.97
CA PRO A 127 30.38 -15.97 0.26
C PRO A 127 30.26 -14.46 -0.01
N TYR A 128 30.86 -13.97 -1.09
CA TYR A 128 30.78 -12.54 -1.48
C TYR A 128 29.38 -12.18 -1.99
N PHE A 129 28.76 -13.08 -2.78
CA PHE A 129 27.38 -12.90 -3.24
C PHE A 129 26.37 -12.98 -2.09
N ALA A 130 26.58 -13.87 -1.11
CA ALA A 130 25.74 -13.96 0.07
C ALA A 130 25.78 -12.67 0.92
N LEU A 131 26.99 -12.09 1.13
CA LEU A 131 27.13 -10.81 1.82
C LEU A 131 26.52 -9.65 1.03
N ALA A 132 26.76 -9.57 -0.29
CA ALA A 132 26.18 -8.54 -1.13
C ALA A 132 24.64 -8.61 -1.15
N ALA A 133 24.07 -9.81 -1.25
CA ALA A 133 22.64 -10.04 -1.15
C ALA A 133 22.10 -9.60 0.22
N GLY A 134 22.77 -9.97 1.31
CA GLY A 134 22.38 -9.56 2.67
C GLY A 134 22.37 -8.04 2.85
N VAL A 135 23.39 -7.34 2.37
CA VAL A 135 23.46 -5.87 2.42
C VAL A 135 22.36 -5.23 1.59
N LEU A 136 22.08 -5.74 0.39
CA LEU A 136 21.01 -5.25 -0.47
C LEU A 136 19.62 -5.49 0.12
N VAL A 137 19.40 -6.62 0.81
CA VAL A 137 18.16 -6.88 1.55
C VAL A 137 18.00 -5.86 2.68
N ILE A 138 19.03 -5.62 3.48
CA ILE A 138 18.97 -4.62 4.56
C ILE A 138 18.70 -3.22 3.98
N PHE A 139 19.38 -2.85 2.89
CA PHE A 139 19.18 -1.54 2.26
C PHE A 139 17.76 -1.38 1.68
N SER A 140 17.22 -2.43 1.07
CA SER A 140 15.84 -2.41 0.55
C SER A 140 14.80 -2.38 1.68
N LEU A 141 15.04 -3.08 2.79
CA LEU A 141 14.21 -3.01 4.00
C LEU A 141 14.25 -1.61 4.63
N VAL A 142 15.43 -0.98 4.77
CA VAL A 142 15.56 0.38 5.29
C VAL A 142 14.88 1.40 4.36
N ALA A 143 15.00 1.22 3.05
CA ALA A 143 14.27 2.04 2.08
C ALA A 143 12.75 1.84 2.20
N GLN A 144 12.29 0.61 2.48
CA GLN A 144 10.89 0.30 2.72
C GLN A 144 10.36 0.88 4.03
N THR A 145 11.10 0.79 5.15
CA THR A 145 10.65 1.35 6.43
C THR A 145 10.53 2.87 6.37
N ARG A 146 11.44 3.55 5.65
CA ARG A 146 11.33 5.00 5.38
C ARG A 146 10.13 5.38 4.52
N ARG A 147 9.66 4.46 3.65
CA ARG A 147 8.41 4.65 2.89
C ARG A 147 7.19 4.60 3.82
N PHE A 148 7.16 3.69 4.79
CA PHE A 148 6.04 3.56 5.73
C PHE A 148 5.97 4.72 6.74
N HIS A 149 7.10 5.23 7.22
CA HIS A 149 7.12 6.43 8.07
C HIS A 149 6.82 7.74 7.32
N GLY A 150 6.78 7.68 5.99
CA GLY A 150 6.40 8.81 5.14
C GLY A 150 4.98 8.72 4.59
N LEU A 151 4.15 7.79 5.05
CA LEU A 151 2.71 7.78 4.82
C LEU A 151 2.01 8.36 6.04
#